data_AF-A0A165VEN0-F1
#
_entry.id   AF-A0A165VEN0-F1
#
_cell.length_a   1.000
_cell.length_b   1.000
_cell.length_c   1.000
_cell.angle_alpha   90.00
_cell.angle_beta   90.00
_cell.angle_gamma   90.00
#
_symmetry.space_group_name_H-M   'P 1'
#
loop_
_entity.id
_entity.type
_entity.pdbx_description
1 polymer ?
#
loop_
_entity_poly.entity_id
_entity_poly.type
_entity_poly.pdbx_seq_one_letter_code
_entity_poly.pdbx_strand_id
1 'polypeptide(L)'
;KRPRAADLDESSQEVLDVAIEVYRCRIATLDPFPSHLSESMSAQVAWETACDIAGMELNFTRDIRKLLLACTAHMRGELKTKARPLVEGMYGFESSSRPATIARNRCHVKHLKNDSNFTYRVDFPSLLSRSGIFQHKIIQKLINSMWYHGTQDEGVVYGDEFFKPFSLCALALVLTAIEAAIDEWESGIWRSIDFKAQTYKSVYVRHLNSLLKFADSEKDSAQEFMHALQTTLAENGRYVCDRILLLITLHLNVTRFNAGALEDVGHSDVDGITADAFDAALEEFETMGGLSSDVSDDDG
;
A
#
# COMPACT_ATOMS: atom_id res chain seq x y z
N LYS A 1 -27.79 20.76 0.95
CA LYS A 1 -27.22 20.19 -0.30
C LYS A 1 -25.85 19.59 0.02
N ARG A 2 -25.54 18.37 -0.44
CA ARG A 2 -24.18 17.80 -0.35
C ARG A 2 -23.35 18.44 -1.47
N PRO A 3 -22.21 19.08 -1.18
CA PRO A 3 -21.40 19.71 -2.21
C PRO A 3 -20.77 18.66 -3.12
N ARG A 4 -20.49 19.06 -4.37
CA ARG A 4 -19.73 18.29 -5.35
C ARG A 4 -18.60 19.16 -5.87
N ALA A 5 -17.46 18.56 -6.24
CA ALA A 5 -16.34 19.29 -6.83
C ALA A 5 -16.77 20.09 -8.07
N ALA A 6 -17.60 19.50 -8.94
CA ALA A 6 -18.15 20.15 -10.13
C ALA A 6 -19.08 21.35 -9.84
N ASP A 7 -19.45 21.61 -8.58
CA ASP A 7 -20.20 22.81 -8.20
C ASP A 7 -19.26 24.01 -7.88
N LEU A 8 -17.93 23.82 -7.91
CA LEU A 8 -16.90 24.85 -7.66
C LEU A 8 -16.42 25.50 -8.96
N ASP A 9 -15.80 26.69 -8.88
CA ASP A 9 -15.08 27.27 -10.02
C ASP A 9 -13.82 26.47 -10.39
N GLU A 10 -13.30 26.68 -11.60
CA GLU A 10 -12.19 25.90 -12.16
C GLU A 10 -10.91 25.98 -11.31
N SER A 11 -10.54 27.19 -10.86
CA SER A 11 -9.36 27.39 -9.99
C SER A 11 -9.52 26.66 -8.65
N SER A 12 -10.71 26.72 -8.04
CA SER A 12 -10.99 25.96 -6.82
C SER A 12 -10.97 24.45 -7.02
N GLN A 13 -11.30 23.94 -8.22
CA GLN A 13 -11.23 22.50 -8.52
C GLN A 13 -9.78 22.03 -8.63
N GLU A 14 -8.93 22.77 -9.33
CA GLU A 14 -7.50 22.47 -9.46
C GLU A 14 -6.81 22.41 -8.09
N VAL A 15 -7.04 23.41 -7.24
CA VAL A 15 -6.49 23.43 -5.88
C VAL A 15 -7.10 22.32 -5.01
N LEU A 16 -8.37 21.97 -5.22
CA LEU A 16 -9.03 20.91 -4.46
C LEU A 16 -8.40 19.54 -4.73
N ASP A 17 -8.02 19.22 -5.96
CA ASP A 17 -7.41 17.94 -6.28
C ASP A 17 -6.08 17.75 -5.53
N VAL A 18 -5.21 18.77 -5.55
CA VAL A 18 -3.96 18.78 -4.76
C VAL A 18 -4.26 18.73 -3.25
N ALA A 19 -5.25 19.49 -2.78
CA ALA A 19 -5.63 19.48 -1.37
C ALA A 19 -6.14 18.12 -0.91
N ILE A 20 -6.84 17.37 -1.76
CA ILE A 20 -7.32 16.02 -1.47
C ILE A 20 -6.13 15.08 -1.25
N GLU A 21 -5.12 15.11 -2.13
CA GLU A 21 -3.94 14.26 -2.03
C GLU A 21 -3.11 14.58 -0.78
N VAL A 22 -2.81 15.87 -0.54
CA VAL A 22 -2.11 16.32 0.67
C VAL A 22 -2.90 15.93 1.92
N TYR A 23 -4.22 16.16 1.91
CA TYR A 23 -5.09 15.80 3.04
C TYR A 23 -5.07 14.29 3.33
N ARG A 24 -5.18 13.46 2.30
CA ARG A 24 -5.12 11.99 2.42
C ARG A 24 -3.78 11.54 2.98
N CYS A 25 -2.68 12.10 2.50
CA CYS A 25 -1.35 11.82 3.06
C CYS A 25 -1.28 12.16 4.54
N ARG A 26 -1.69 13.38 4.93
CA ARG A 26 -1.70 13.83 6.33
C ARG A 26 -2.56 12.94 7.23
N ILE A 27 -3.76 12.59 6.78
CA ILE A 27 -4.65 11.72 7.55
C ILE A 27 -4.04 10.33 7.70
N ALA A 28 -3.46 9.75 6.64
CA ALA A 28 -2.84 8.43 6.69
C ALA A 28 -1.64 8.40 7.65
N THR A 29 -0.81 9.44 7.66
CA THR A 29 0.49 9.43 8.34
C THR A 29 0.50 10.08 9.70
N LEU A 30 -0.55 10.85 10.06
CA LEU A 30 -0.64 11.55 11.35
C LEU A 30 -1.81 11.05 12.21
N ASP A 31 -3.04 11.07 11.69
CA ASP A 31 -4.26 10.78 12.47
C ASP A 31 -5.36 10.13 11.61
N PRO A 32 -5.29 8.81 11.34
CA PRO A 32 -6.25 8.09 10.50
C PRO A 32 -7.67 7.98 11.08
N PHE A 33 -7.82 8.23 12.39
CA PHE A 33 -9.09 8.19 13.12
C PHE A 33 -9.31 9.48 13.91
N PRO A 34 -9.39 10.62 13.20
CA PRO A 34 -9.27 11.91 13.82
C PRO A 34 -10.47 12.29 14.66
N SER A 35 -10.24 13.19 15.61
CA SER A 35 -11.31 13.95 16.26
C SER A 35 -11.89 14.98 15.28
N HIS A 36 -13.11 15.46 15.51
CA HIS A 36 -13.67 16.52 14.66
C HIS A 36 -12.78 17.78 14.57
N LEU A 37 -12.08 18.11 15.66
CA LEU A 37 -11.17 19.24 15.70
C LEU A 37 -9.90 18.97 14.86
N SER A 38 -9.21 17.85 15.11
CA SER A 38 -7.99 17.49 14.37
C SER A 38 -8.26 17.26 12.88
N GLU A 39 -9.43 16.72 12.55
CA GLU A 39 -9.86 16.50 11.17
C GLU A 39 -10.08 17.84 10.43
N SER A 40 -10.74 18.80 11.08
CA SER A 40 -10.96 20.14 10.49
C SER A 40 -9.67 20.93 10.36
N MET A 41 -8.76 20.84 11.33
CA MET A 41 -7.44 21.49 11.25
C MET A 41 -6.61 20.89 10.13
N SER A 42 -6.60 19.56 9.98
CA SER A 42 -5.86 18.90 8.90
C SER A 42 -6.39 19.29 7.52
N ALA A 43 -7.72 19.46 7.39
CA ALA A 43 -8.33 19.91 6.14
C ALA A 43 -7.95 21.35 5.80
N GLN A 44 -7.87 22.24 6.80
CA GLN A 44 -7.43 23.61 6.61
C GLN A 44 -5.97 23.65 6.15
N VAL A 45 -5.07 22.94 6.85
CA VAL A 45 -3.64 22.90 6.49
C VAL A 45 -3.46 22.35 5.08
N ALA A 46 -4.16 21.27 4.71
CA ALA A 46 -4.05 20.71 3.36
C ALA A 46 -4.52 21.69 2.27
N TRP A 47 -5.57 22.47 2.54
CA TRP A 47 -6.03 23.51 1.62
C TRP A 47 -5.02 24.65 1.47
N GLU A 48 -4.46 25.13 2.58
CA GLU A 48 -3.43 26.17 2.59
C GLU A 48 -2.19 25.71 1.82
N THR A 49 -1.71 24.48 2.08
CA THR A 49 -0.59 23.89 1.35
C THR A 49 -0.87 23.77 -0.16
N ALA A 50 -2.08 23.37 -0.55
CA ALA A 50 -2.45 23.27 -1.96
C ALA A 50 -2.53 24.64 -2.64
N CYS A 51 -3.02 25.67 -1.94
CA CYS A 51 -3.01 27.05 -2.41
C CYS A 51 -1.56 27.54 -2.65
N ASP A 52 -0.66 27.26 -1.71
CA ASP A 52 0.76 27.63 -1.82
C ASP A 52 1.43 26.93 -3.01
N ILE A 53 1.16 25.63 -3.21
CA ILE A 53 1.69 24.85 -4.35
C ILE A 53 1.18 25.42 -5.68
N ALA A 54 -0.11 25.78 -5.75
CA ALA A 54 -0.72 26.34 -6.95
C ALA A 54 -0.38 27.83 -7.19
N GLY A 55 0.23 28.50 -6.21
CA GLY A 55 0.47 29.94 -6.25
C GLY A 55 -0.83 30.77 -6.27
N MET A 56 -1.88 30.27 -5.63
CA MET A 56 -3.20 30.89 -5.59
C MET A 56 -3.61 31.28 -4.17
N GLU A 57 -4.42 32.33 -4.01
CA GLU A 57 -4.98 32.72 -2.72
C GLU A 57 -6.51 32.50 -2.73
N LEU A 58 -6.93 31.27 -2.41
CA LEU A 58 -8.34 30.88 -2.42
C LEU A 58 -8.89 30.66 -1.00
N ASN A 59 -10.15 31.06 -0.80
CA ASN A 59 -10.81 30.93 0.50
C ASN A 59 -11.14 29.47 0.85
N PHE A 60 -10.81 29.06 2.08
CA PHE A 60 -11.24 27.76 2.61
C PHE A 60 -12.73 27.75 2.98
N THR A 61 -13.58 27.44 2.01
CA THR A 61 -15.03 27.48 2.21
C THR A 61 -15.58 26.27 2.98
N ARG A 62 -16.82 26.40 3.48
CA ARG A 62 -17.54 25.30 4.15
C ARG A 62 -17.70 24.07 3.24
N ASP A 63 -17.86 24.27 1.94
CA ASP A 63 -18.12 23.18 1.00
C ASP A 63 -16.83 22.45 0.62
N ILE A 64 -15.72 23.18 0.42
CA ILE A 64 -14.36 22.60 0.30
C ILE A 64 -14.05 21.76 1.54
N ARG A 65 -14.26 22.31 2.74
CA ARG A 65 -14.05 21.56 3.99
C ARG A 65 -14.85 20.25 4.00
N LYS A 66 -16.13 20.27 3.63
CA LYS A 66 -16.93 19.02 3.60
C LYS A 66 -16.41 18.01 2.58
N LEU A 67 -15.87 18.46 1.44
CA LEU A 67 -15.28 17.58 0.43
C LEU A 67 -14.02 16.91 0.96
N LEU A 68 -13.12 17.67 1.60
CA LEU A 68 -11.92 17.12 2.24
C LEU A 68 -12.28 16.13 3.36
N LEU A 69 -13.17 16.51 4.29
CA LEU A 69 -13.57 15.62 5.40
C LEU A 69 -14.18 14.29 4.92
N ALA A 70 -14.79 14.25 3.74
CA ALA A 70 -15.32 13.01 3.17
C ALA A 70 -14.20 12.04 2.74
N CYS A 71 -13.00 12.54 2.45
CA CYS A 71 -11.86 11.75 1.99
C CYS A 71 -11.34 10.79 3.08
N THR A 72 -11.44 11.15 4.37
CA THR A 72 -10.98 10.30 5.49
C THR A 72 -11.64 8.92 5.46
N ALA A 73 -12.98 8.89 5.35
CA ALA A 73 -13.73 7.64 5.30
C ALA A 73 -13.53 6.88 3.98
N HIS A 74 -13.41 7.62 2.88
CA HIS A 74 -13.14 7.04 1.56
C HIS A 74 -11.78 6.32 1.54
N MET A 75 -10.71 6.98 1.99
CA MET A 75 -9.36 6.43 2.07
C MET A 75 -9.31 5.12 2.89
N ARG A 76 -9.95 5.08 4.06
CA ARG A 76 -10.02 3.83 4.86
C ARG A 76 -10.76 2.72 4.10
N GLY A 77 -11.88 3.05 3.47
CA GLY A 77 -12.66 2.11 2.67
C GLY A 77 -11.87 1.56 1.47
N GLU A 78 -11.15 2.43 0.78
CA GLU A 78 -10.26 2.10 -0.34
C GLU A 78 -9.16 1.13 0.12
N LEU A 79 -8.45 1.47 1.20
CA LEU A 79 -7.36 0.64 1.73
C LEU A 79 -7.82 -0.78 2.07
N LYS A 80 -8.96 -0.95 2.74
CA LYS A 80 -9.48 -2.30 3.01
C LYS A 80 -9.97 -2.99 1.74
N THR A 81 -10.52 -2.25 0.77
CA THR A 81 -10.90 -2.83 -0.51
C THR A 81 -9.69 -3.44 -1.22
N LYS A 82 -8.53 -2.77 -1.17
CA LYS A 82 -7.25 -3.31 -1.67
C LYS A 82 -6.72 -4.47 -0.81
N ALA A 83 -6.99 -4.46 0.50
CA ALA A 83 -6.58 -5.54 1.41
C ALA A 83 -7.33 -6.87 1.17
N ARG A 84 -8.61 -6.83 0.78
CA ARG A 84 -9.47 -8.02 0.58
C ARG A 84 -8.83 -9.11 -0.29
N PRO A 85 -8.44 -8.86 -1.56
CA PRO A 85 -7.88 -9.90 -2.42
C PRO A 85 -6.53 -10.41 -1.89
N LEU A 86 -5.76 -9.56 -1.21
CA LEU A 86 -4.49 -9.97 -0.60
C LEU A 86 -4.73 -10.89 0.61
N VAL A 87 -5.70 -10.58 1.46
CA VAL A 87 -6.09 -11.42 2.60
C VAL A 87 -6.60 -12.77 2.11
N GLU A 88 -7.48 -12.77 1.09
CA GLU A 88 -8.02 -14.01 0.52
C GLU A 88 -6.91 -14.90 -0.04
N GLY A 89 -6.08 -14.35 -0.95
CA GLY A 89 -5.04 -15.13 -1.63
C GLY A 89 -3.87 -15.54 -0.73
N MET A 90 -3.40 -14.66 0.17
CA MET A 90 -2.19 -14.94 0.97
C MET A 90 -2.48 -15.77 2.21
N TYR A 91 -3.70 -15.75 2.73
CA TYR A 91 -4.09 -16.57 3.88
C TYR A 91 -4.94 -17.80 3.51
N GLY A 92 -5.23 -18.01 2.22
CA GLY A 92 -5.93 -19.20 1.74
C GLY A 92 -7.39 -19.26 2.16
N PHE A 93 -8.07 -18.10 2.24
CA PHE A 93 -9.52 -18.10 2.38
C PHE A 93 -10.16 -18.54 1.07
N GLU A 94 -11.21 -19.35 1.17
CA GLU A 94 -11.95 -19.82 0.00
C GLU A 94 -13.44 -19.59 0.19
N SER A 95 -14.08 -19.02 -0.83
CA SER A 95 -15.54 -18.94 -0.91
C SER A 95 -16.12 -20.30 -1.28
N SER A 96 -16.81 -20.95 -0.34
CA SER A 96 -17.39 -22.29 -0.53
C SER A 96 -18.58 -22.52 0.38
N SER A 97 -19.57 -23.28 -0.10
CA SER A 97 -20.71 -23.74 0.71
C SER A 97 -20.39 -25.02 1.50
N ARG A 98 -19.20 -25.62 1.30
CA ARG A 98 -18.81 -26.87 1.95
C ARG A 98 -18.56 -26.64 3.45
N PRO A 99 -19.19 -27.41 4.36
CA PRO A 99 -19.00 -27.24 5.80
C PRO A 99 -17.53 -27.30 6.25
N ALA A 100 -16.72 -28.15 5.59
CA ALA A 100 -15.29 -28.28 5.88
C ALA A 100 -14.51 -27.00 5.55
N THR A 101 -14.74 -26.38 4.39
CA THR A 101 -14.09 -25.11 4.02
C THR A 101 -14.51 -23.98 4.94
N ILE A 102 -15.79 -23.89 5.27
CA ILE A 102 -16.31 -22.89 6.22
C ILE A 102 -15.64 -23.06 7.59
N ALA A 103 -15.50 -24.30 8.08
CA ALA A 103 -14.82 -24.58 9.34
C ALA A 103 -13.32 -24.23 9.28
N ARG A 104 -12.65 -24.53 8.17
CA ARG A 104 -11.25 -24.17 7.92
C ARG A 104 -11.04 -22.66 7.95
N ASN A 105 -11.87 -21.89 7.24
CA ASN A 105 -11.82 -20.43 7.24
C ASN A 105 -11.97 -19.85 8.66
N ARG A 106 -12.94 -20.35 9.46
CA ARG A 106 -13.08 -19.93 10.87
C ARG A 106 -11.84 -20.24 11.70
N CYS A 107 -11.21 -21.39 11.46
CA CYS A 107 -9.96 -21.75 12.13
C CYS A 107 -8.83 -20.78 11.75
N HIS A 108 -8.71 -20.44 10.45
CA HIS A 108 -7.74 -19.45 9.97
C HIS A 108 -7.96 -18.07 10.59
N VAL A 109 -9.20 -17.55 10.64
CA VAL A 109 -9.48 -16.28 11.31
C VAL A 109 -8.98 -16.28 12.75
N LYS A 110 -9.33 -17.32 13.53
CA LYS A 110 -8.90 -17.45 14.92
C LYS A 110 -7.38 -17.50 15.04
N HIS A 111 -6.72 -18.30 14.20
CA HIS A 111 -5.27 -18.44 14.20
C HIS A 111 -4.56 -17.12 13.85
N LEU A 112 -5.02 -16.42 12.81
CA LEU A 112 -4.44 -15.16 12.34
C LEU A 112 -4.61 -14.02 13.33
N LYS A 113 -5.78 -13.92 13.98
CA LYS A 113 -6.08 -12.88 14.96
C LYS A 113 -5.43 -13.14 16.32
N ASN A 114 -5.15 -14.39 16.66
CA ASN A 114 -4.45 -14.73 17.90
C ASN A 114 -3.09 -14.03 17.93
N ASP A 115 -2.89 -13.14 18.90
CA ASP A 115 -1.70 -12.31 19.07
C ASP A 115 -1.20 -11.63 17.78
N SER A 116 -2.12 -11.23 16.89
CA SER A 116 -1.78 -10.64 15.58
C SER A 116 -0.80 -11.49 14.75
N ASN A 117 -0.96 -12.81 14.75
CA ASN A 117 -0.16 -13.75 13.95
C ASN A 117 -0.07 -13.37 12.47
N PHE A 118 -1.11 -12.74 11.92
CA PHE A 118 -1.12 -12.22 10.54
C PHE A 118 0.02 -11.23 10.23
N THR A 119 0.71 -10.68 11.23
CA THR A 119 1.83 -9.75 11.04
C THR A 119 3.18 -10.43 10.89
N TYR A 120 3.29 -11.69 11.30
CA TYR A 120 4.57 -12.40 11.36
C TYR A 120 4.97 -12.94 9.99
N ARG A 121 6.28 -13.00 9.76
CA ARG A 121 6.83 -13.61 8.56
C ARG A 121 6.48 -15.10 8.54
N VAL A 122 6.12 -15.60 7.35
CA VAL A 122 5.90 -17.03 7.11
C VAL A 122 7.11 -17.55 6.34
N ASP A 123 8.01 -18.23 7.05
CA ASP A 123 9.15 -18.91 6.46
C ASP A 123 8.84 -20.42 6.40
N PHE A 124 8.81 -21.00 5.20
CA PHE A 124 8.78 -22.47 5.07
C PHE A 124 10.17 -23.03 5.43
N PRO A 125 10.26 -24.13 6.21
CA PRO A 125 9.19 -25.01 6.70
C PRO A 125 8.70 -24.66 8.13
N SER A 126 9.18 -23.56 8.71
CA SER A 126 8.98 -23.23 10.12
C SER A 126 7.70 -22.45 10.38
N LEU A 127 6.55 -23.07 10.09
CA LEU A 127 5.23 -22.53 10.46
C LEU A 127 5.02 -22.40 11.99
N LEU A 128 5.96 -22.92 12.79
CA LEU A 128 5.92 -22.94 14.25
C LEU A 128 6.78 -21.84 14.91
N SER A 129 7.70 -21.21 14.16
CA SER A 129 8.55 -20.13 14.66
C SER A 129 7.88 -18.78 14.44
N ARG A 130 7.41 -18.14 15.52
CA ARG A 130 6.97 -16.74 15.48
C ARG A 130 8.19 -15.83 15.35
N SER A 131 8.63 -15.58 14.12
CA SER A 131 9.75 -14.68 13.82
C SER A 131 9.32 -13.58 12.83
N GLY A 132 10.05 -12.45 12.83
CA GLY A 132 9.77 -11.34 11.92
C GLY A 132 8.39 -10.70 12.14
N ILE A 133 8.10 -10.20 13.35
CA ILE A 133 6.89 -9.42 13.61
C ILE A 133 6.82 -8.23 12.64
N PHE A 134 5.64 -7.93 12.10
CA PHE A 134 5.42 -6.90 11.07
C PHE A 134 6.13 -7.11 9.73
N GLN A 135 6.67 -8.31 9.46
CA GLN A 135 7.37 -8.63 8.21
C GLN A 135 6.58 -9.58 7.29
N HIS A 136 5.30 -9.83 7.55
CA HIS A 136 4.47 -10.55 6.59
C HIS A 136 4.40 -9.80 5.25
N LYS A 137 4.62 -10.50 4.13
CA LYS A 137 4.68 -9.91 2.77
C LYS A 137 3.41 -9.14 2.37
N ILE A 138 2.26 -9.43 3.00
CA ILE A 138 1.01 -8.72 2.77
C ILE A 138 1.12 -7.22 3.09
N ILE A 139 1.94 -6.85 4.08
CA ILE A 139 2.08 -5.48 4.56
C ILE A 139 2.67 -4.62 3.44
N GLN A 140 3.82 -5.02 2.90
CA GLN A 140 4.43 -4.33 1.75
C GLN A 140 3.52 -4.34 0.52
N LYS A 141 2.88 -5.48 0.21
CA LYS A 141 1.97 -5.56 -0.95
C LYS A 141 0.80 -4.59 -0.84
N LEU A 142 0.22 -4.45 0.36
CA LEU A 142 -0.87 -3.52 0.59
C LEU A 142 -0.39 -2.07 0.52
N ILE A 143 0.75 -1.75 1.13
CA ILE A 143 1.39 -0.42 1.03
C ILE A 143 1.62 -0.04 -0.43
N ASN A 144 2.23 -0.93 -1.21
CA ASN A 144 2.50 -0.67 -2.62
C ASN A 144 1.21 -0.47 -3.40
N SER A 145 0.20 -1.30 -3.16
CA SER A 145 -1.09 -1.15 -3.85
C SER A 145 -1.80 0.17 -3.51
N MET A 146 -1.60 0.71 -2.30
CA MET A 146 -2.30 1.90 -1.83
C MET A 146 -1.59 3.20 -2.25
N TRP A 147 -0.26 3.25 -2.13
CA TRP A 147 0.48 4.52 -2.25
C TRP A 147 1.61 4.49 -3.29
N TYR A 148 1.88 3.35 -3.94
CA TYR A 148 3.02 3.18 -4.87
C TYR A 148 2.70 2.28 -6.07
N HIS A 149 1.44 2.27 -6.52
CA HIS A 149 1.01 1.51 -7.69
C HIS A 149 1.43 2.22 -8.98
N GLY A 150 1.22 3.54 -9.04
CA GLY A 150 1.54 4.40 -10.18
C GLY A 150 2.52 5.52 -9.83
N THR A 151 3.07 6.14 -10.87
CA THR A 151 4.06 7.24 -10.74
C THR A 151 3.46 8.54 -10.19
N GLN A 152 2.14 8.66 -10.20
CA GLN A 152 1.40 9.81 -9.68
C GLN A 152 0.75 9.49 -8.33
N ASP A 153 1.02 8.32 -7.75
CA ASP A 153 0.45 7.99 -6.45
C ASP A 153 1.08 8.82 -5.34
N GLU A 154 0.29 9.05 -4.30
CA GLU A 154 0.59 9.85 -3.12
C GLU A 154 1.96 9.55 -2.50
N GLY A 155 2.34 8.27 -2.40
CA GLY A 155 3.62 7.84 -1.83
C GLY A 155 4.82 8.13 -2.74
N VAL A 156 4.60 8.30 -4.03
CA VAL A 156 5.63 8.70 -5.00
C VAL A 156 5.80 10.21 -4.98
N VAL A 157 4.70 10.94 -5.16
CA VAL A 157 4.67 12.41 -5.27
C VAL A 157 5.06 13.08 -3.95
N TYR A 158 4.48 12.65 -2.83
CA TYR A 158 4.68 13.26 -1.51
C TYR A 158 5.51 12.39 -0.56
N GLY A 159 6.23 11.40 -1.12
CA GLY A 159 6.96 10.40 -0.34
C GLY A 159 7.98 10.99 0.63
N ASP A 160 8.72 12.02 0.20
CA ASP A 160 9.77 12.65 1.01
C ASP A 160 9.20 13.42 2.22
N GLU A 161 7.97 13.91 2.13
CA GLU A 161 7.31 14.67 3.21
C GLU A 161 6.56 13.75 4.18
N PHE A 162 5.81 12.76 3.67
CA PHE A 162 4.87 12.00 4.52
C PHE A 162 5.27 10.55 4.77
N PHE A 163 6.05 9.93 3.87
CA PHE A 163 6.29 8.49 3.91
C PHE A 163 7.75 8.08 4.09
N LYS A 164 8.66 9.03 4.36
CA LYS A 164 10.08 8.75 4.61
C LYS A 164 10.57 9.31 5.95
N PRO A 165 10.95 8.45 6.91
CA PRO A 165 10.71 7.00 6.92
C PRO A 165 9.20 6.69 6.99
N PHE A 166 8.79 5.46 6.64
CA PHE A 166 7.35 5.13 6.57
C PHE A 166 6.65 5.34 7.93
N SER A 167 5.55 6.09 7.95
CA SER A 167 4.87 6.46 9.21
C SER A 167 4.36 5.26 10.00
N LEU A 168 4.58 5.26 11.32
CA LEU A 168 3.98 4.26 12.23
C LEU A 168 2.46 4.36 12.29
N CYS A 169 1.89 5.55 12.14
CA CYS A 169 0.43 5.73 12.02
C CYS A 169 -0.09 5.08 10.73
N ALA A 170 0.61 5.29 9.61
CA ALA A 170 0.24 4.65 8.34
C ALA A 170 0.38 3.12 8.42
N LEU A 171 1.45 2.62 9.06
CA LEU A 171 1.63 1.18 9.28
C LEU A 171 0.52 0.60 10.18
N ALA A 172 0.18 1.25 11.29
CA ALA A 172 -0.94 0.83 12.14
C ALA A 172 -2.27 0.81 11.37
N LEU A 173 -2.49 1.78 10.48
CA LEU A 173 -3.67 1.81 9.61
C LEU A 173 -3.69 0.63 8.63
N VAL A 174 -2.55 0.28 8.02
CA VAL A 174 -2.39 -0.91 7.16
C VAL A 174 -2.71 -2.19 7.91
N LEU A 175 -2.16 -2.37 9.12
CA LEU A 175 -2.44 -3.53 9.97
C LEU A 175 -3.93 -3.63 10.34
N THR A 176 -4.55 -2.49 10.62
CA THR A 176 -5.99 -2.40 10.91
C THR A 176 -6.83 -2.79 9.69
N ALA A 177 -6.43 -2.38 8.49
CA ALA A 177 -7.15 -2.72 7.26
C ALA A 177 -7.05 -4.22 6.94
N ILE A 178 -5.88 -4.83 7.18
CA ILE A 178 -5.69 -6.28 7.04
C ILE A 178 -6.59 -7.03 8.04
N GLU A 179 -6.59 -6.62 9.31
CA GLU A 179 -7.44 -7.24 10.33
C GLU A 179 -8.93 -7.06 10.00
N ALA A 180 -9.34 -5.88 9.53
CA ALA A 180 -10.70 -5.62 9.09
C ALA A 180 -11.12 -6.50 7.90
N ALA A 181 -10.21 -6.80 6.97
CA ALA A 181 -10.47 -7.72 5.87
C ALA A 181 -10.51 -9.19 6.34
N ILE A 182 -9.75 -9.57 7.37
CA ILE A 182 -9.85 -10.89 8.01
C ILE A 182 -11.20 -11.06 8.72
N ASP A 183 -11.71 -10.01 9.37
CA ASP A 183 -13.02 -10.03 10.06
C ASP A 183 -14.18 -10.35 9.10
N GLU A 184 -14.06 -10.00 7.82
CA GLU A 184 -15.07 -10.34 6.80
C GLU A 184 -15.25 -11.86 6.63
N TRP A 185 -14.29 -12.66 7.10
CA TRP A 185 -14.31 -14.12 7.08
C TRP A 185 -14.68 -14.76 8.42
N GLU A 186 -15.03 -13.99 9.46
CA GLU A 186 -15.28 -14.47 10.84
C GLU A 186 -16.32 -15.60 10.88
N SER A 187 -17.34 -15.56 10.02
CA SER A 187 -18.37 -16.61 9.93
C SER A 187 -17.91 -17.91 9.22
N GLY A 188 -16.76 -17.85 8.56
CA GLY A 188 -16.23 -18.86 7.63
C GLY A 188 -16.68 -18.65 6.18
N ILE A 189 -17.58 -17.70 5.93
CA ILE A 189 -18.01 -17.25 4.60
C ILE A 189 -17.76 -15.75 4.55
N TRP A 190 -17.27 -15.26 3.41
CA TRP A 190 -17.04 -13.83 3.20
C TRP A 190 -18.34 -13.02 3.36
N ARG A 191 -18.26 -11.96 4.15
CA ARG A 191 -19.32 -10.97 4.33
C ARG A 191 -18.69 -9.59 4.40
N SER A 192 -19.12 -8.68 3.54
CA SER A 192 -18.68 -7.29 3.61
C SER A 192 -19.05 -6.69 4.97
N ILE A 193 -18.06 -6.16 5.68
CA ILE A 193 -18.22 -5.40 6.93
C ILE A 193 -17.86 -3.95 6.61
N ASP A 194 -18.47 -2.94 7.25
CA ASP A 194 -18.06 -1.55 7.03
C ASP A 194 -16.79 -1.20 7.81
N PHE A 195 -15.84 -0.48 7.19
CA PHE A 195 -14.65 0.03 7.89
C PHE A 195 -14.96 1.32 8.66
N LYS A 196 -15.81 1.22 9.67
CA LYS A 196 -16.28 2.37 10.46
C LYS A 196 -15.28 2.76 11.55
N ALA A 197 -15.12 4.06 11.75
CA ALA A 197 -14.27 4.62 12.81
C ALA A 197 -14.64 4.09 14.20
N GLN A 198 -15.94 3.99 14.52
CA GLN A 198 -16.38 3.47 15.82
C GLN A 198 -15.93 2.02 16.11
N THR A 199 -15.76 1.18 15.08
CA THR A 199 -15.39 -0.23 15.27
C THR A 199 -13.88 -0.38 15.30
N TYR A 200 -13.20 0.26 14.35
CA TYR A 200 -11.80 -0.04 14.10
C TYR A 200 -10.82 0.97 14.72
N LYS A 201 -11.29 2.05 15.36
CA LYS A 201 -10.39 2.98 16.08
C LYS A 201 -9.65 2.28 17.23
N SER A 202 -10.32 1.41 17.99
CA SER A 202 -9.67 0.67 19.08
C SER A 202 -8.63 -0.35 18.56
N VAL A 203 -8.94 -1.02 17.45
CA VAL A 203 -8.02 -1.93 16.74
C VAL A 203 -6.79 -1.17 16.26
N TYR A 204 -6.99 -0.01 15.64
CA TYR A 204 -5.92 0.90 15.23
C TYR A 204 -5.03 1.33 16.40
N VAL A 205 -5.63 1.81 17.49
CA VAL A 205 -4.88 2.25 18.68
C VAL A 205 -4.07 1.08 19.27
N ARG A 206 -4.61 -0.14 19.27
CA ARG A 206 -3.87 -1.33 19.71
C ARG A 206 -2.63 -1.60 18.85
N HIS A 207 -2.76 -1.56 17.53
CA HIS A 207 -1.63 -1.73 16.61
C HIS A 207 -0.59 -0.61 16.75
N LEU A 208 -1.05 0.64 16.81
CA LEU A 208 -0.16 1.80 16.99
C LEU A 208 0.62 1.70 18.31
N ASN A 209 -0.06 1.39 19.42
CA ASN A 209 0.61 1.21 20.71
C ASN A 209 1.61 0.05 20.69
N SER A 210 1.35 -1.01 19.91
CA SER A 210 2.31 -2.09 19.74
C SER A 210 3.56 -1.61 19.00
N LEU A 211 3.41 -0.83 17.93
CA LEU A 211 4.54 -0.27 17.16
C LEU A 211 5.35 0.72 17.99
N LEU A 212 4.68 1.64 18.69
CA LEU A 212 5.33 2.64 19.55
C LEU A 212 6.14 2.00 20.67
N LYS A 213 5.67 0.88 21.26
CA LYS A 213 6.46 0.14 22.26
C LYS A 213 7.82 -0.34 21.75
N PHE A 214 7.95 -0.67 20.46
CA PHE A 214 9.24 -1.03 19.88
C PHE A 214 10.08 0.21 19.56
N ALA A 215 9.45 1.29 19.08
CA ALA A 215 10.15 2.54 18.75
C ALA A 215 10.67 3.28 20.00
N ASP A 216 9.91 3.26 21.08
CA ASP A 216 10.23 3.90 22.36
C ASP A 216 10.95 2.96 23.34
N SER A 217 11.34 1.77 22.88
CA SER A 217 12.06 0.80 23.70
C SER A 217 13.45 1.31 24.05
N GLU A 218 13.86 1.16 25.32
CA GLU A 218 15.23 1.48 25.78
C GLU A 218 16.31 0.58 25.16
N LYS A 219 15.92 -0.51 24.49
CA LYS A 219 16.84 -1.41 23.79
C LYS A 219 17.14 -0.88 22.39
N ASP A 220 18.40 -0.55 22.13
CA ASP A 220 18.89 -0.10 20.82
C ASP A 220 18.45 -1.03 19.68
N SER A 221 18.53 -2.35 19.87
CA SER A 221 18.13 -3.33 18.86
C SER A 221 16.65 -3.27 18.45
N ALA A 222 15.75 -2.84 19.35
CA ALA A 222 14.34 -2.65 19.02
C ALA A 222 14.11 -1.36 18.23
N GLN A 223 14.84 -0.30 18.57
CA GLN A 223 14.78 0.98 17.85
C GLN A 223 15.38 0.86 16.45
N GLU A 224 16.55 0.23 16.33
CA GLU A 224 17.20 -0.10 15.06
C GLU A 224 16.30 -0.94 14.17
N PHE A 225 15.65 -1.98 14.74
CA PHE A 225 14.68 -2.79 14.03
C PHE A 225 13.51 -1.96 13.48
N MET A 226 12.93 -1.08 14.31
CA MET A 226 11.81 -0.23 13.87
C MET A 226 12.22 0.75 12.79
N HIS A 227 13.37 1.41 12.96
CA HIS A 227 13.92 2.30 11.95
C HIS A 227 14.17 1.56 10.63
N ALA A 228 14.82 0.39 10.68
CA ALA A 228 15.07 -0.44 9.50
C ALA A 228 13.76 -0.88 8.82
N LEU A 229 12.74 -1.24 9.60
CA LEU A 229 11.42 -1.59 9.07
C LEU A 229 10.79 -0.40 8.33
N GLN A 230 10.72 0.78 8.96
CA GLN A 230 10.11 1.96 8.36
C GLN A 230 10.85 2.41 7.09
N THR A 231 12.18 2.36 7.09
CA THR A 231 13.00 2.69 5.91
C THR A 231 12.75 1.69 4.78
N THR A 232 12.82 0.39 5.09
CA THR A 232 12.59 -0.68 4.10
C THR A 232 11.21 -0.60 3.47
N LEU A 233 10.17 -0.31 4.27
CA LEU A 233 8.80 -0.19 3.76
C LEU A 233 8.65 0.96 2.75
N ALA A 234 9.29 2.10 3.02
CA ALA A 234 9.27 3.27 2.15
C ALA A 234 10.08 3.06 0.85
N GLU A 235 11.29 2.48 0.96
CA GLU A 235 12.18 2.25 -0.17
C GLU A 235 11.63 1.20 -1.15
N ASN A 236 11.10 0.09 -0.63
CA ASN A 236 10.49 -0.96 -1.45
C ASN A 236 9.22 -0.46 -2.19
N GLY A 237 8.51 0.51 -1.62
CA GLY A 237 7.41 1.19 -2.30
C GLY A 237 7.90 1.91 -3.55
N ARG A 238 8.92 2.76 -3.40
CA ARG A 238 9.51 3.51 -4.52
C ARG A 238 10.15 2.63 -5.60
N TYR A 239 10.90 1.60 -5.21
CA TYR A 239 11.63 0.77 -6.17
C TYR A 239 10.71 0.11 -7.21
N VAL A 240 9.52 -0.33 -6.81
CA VAL A 240 8.54 -0.91 -7.73
C VAL A 240 8.07 0.14 -8.75
N CYS A 241 7.84 1.37 -8.32
CA CYS A 241 7.44 2.47 -9.20
C CYS A 241 8.57 2.88 -10.16
N ASP A 242 9.81 3.02 -9.67
CA ASP A 242 10.95 3.42 -10.51
C ASP A 242 11.24 2.40 -11.62
N ARG A 243 11.08 1.10 -11.34
CA ARG A 243 11.17 0.05 -12.36
C ARG A 243 10.09 0.17 -13.44
N ILE A 244 8.85 0.47 -13.05
CA ILE A 244 7.75 0.69 -14.00
C ILE A 244 8.09 1.89 -14.90
N LEU A 245 8.59 2.98 -14.32
CA LEU A 245 8.97 4.18 -15.08
C LEU A 245 10.11 3.88 -16.07
N LEU A 246 11.12 3.10 -15.65
CA LEU A 246 12.22 2.69 -16.52
C LEU A 246 11.72 1.85 -17.71
N LEU A 247 10.82 0.90 -17.46
CA LEU A 247 10.21 0.06 -18.50
C LEU A 247 9.37 0.88 -19.48
N ILE A 248 8.55 1.81 -18.99
CA ILE A 248 7.76 2.72 -19.84
C ILE A 248 8.70 3.61 -20.67
N THR A 249 9.73 4.17 -20.06
CA THR A 249 10.71 5.03 -20.76
C THR A 249 11.45 4.25 -21.85
N LEU A 250 11.88 3.03 -21.55
CA LEU A 250 12.51 2.15 -22.54
C LEU A 250 11.54 1.83 -23.68
N HIS A 251 10.29 1.48 -23.37
CA HIS A 251 9.26 1.21 -24.38
C HIS A 251 8.95 2.42 -25.26
N LEU A 252 8.82 3.62 -24.68
CA LEU A 252 8.61 4.86 -25.42
C LEU A 252 9.81 5.23 -26.28
N ASN A 253 11.04 5.01 -25.80
CA ASN A 253 12.26 5.24 -26.57
C ASN A 253 12.38 4.27 -27.76
N VAL A 254 12.05 2.99 -27.56
CA VAL A 254 11.97 2.00 -28.65
C VAL A 254 10.89 2.41 -29.66
N THR A 255 9.73 2.85 -29.19
CA THR A 255 8.63 3.29 -30.07
C THR A 255 8.98 4.55 -30.85
N ARG A 256 9.66 5.52 -30.23
CA ARG A 256 10.17 6.73 -30.89
C ARG A 256 11.29 6.42 -31.88
N PHE A 257 12.18 5.48 -31.55
CA PHE A 257 13.21 5.00 -32.47
C PHE A 257 12.56 4.36 -33.71
N ASN A 258 11.56 3.50 -33.52
CA ASN A 258 10.80 2.89 -34.62
C ASN A 258 9.97 3.91 -35.43
N ALA A 259 9.46 4.97 -34.80
CA ALA A 259 8.73 6.04 -35.48
C ALA A 259 9.65 7.02 -36.23
N GLY A 260 10.85 7.28 -35.72
CA GLY A 260 11.88 8.09 -36.38
C GLY A 260 12.54 7.38 -37.57
N ALA A 261 12.53 6.05 -37.57
CA ALA A 261 12.97 5.23 -38.71
C ALA A 261 11.99 5.22 -39.90
N LEU A 262 10.81 5.87 -39.79
CA LEU A 262 9.83 5.98 -40.87
C LEU A 262 9.99 7.22 -41.77
N GLU A 263 10.91 8.15 -41.45
CA GLU A 263 11.15 9.37 -42.25
C GLU A 263 12.48 9.42 -43.01
N ASP A 264 13.39 8.44 -42.89
CA ASP A 264 14.63 8.44 -43.67
C ASP A 264 14.99 7.05 -44.24
N VAL A 265 14.79 6.95 -45.55
CA VAL A 265 15.47 6.13 -46.58
C VAL A 265 15.78 4.65 -46.30
N GLY A 266 15.16 3.80 -47.13
CA GLY A 266 15.86 2.78 -47.93
C GLY A 266 16.18 1.43 -47.26
N HIS A 267 15.81 0.34 -47.95
CA HIS A 267 16.37 -1.00 -47.79
C HIS A 267 17.87 -0.94 -47.40
N SER A 268 18.39 -1.67 -46.42
CA SER A 268 18.11 -3.06 -46.03
C SER A 268 18.71 -3.37 -44.65
N ASP A 269 18.09 -4.37 -43.99
CA ASP A 269 18.62 -5.28 -42.96
C ASP A 269 19.10 -4.71 -41.62
N VAL A 270 18.19 -4.77 -40.64
CA VAL A 270 18.55 -4.86 -39.21
C VAL A 270 17.78 -6.04 -38.62
N ASP A 271 18.50 -7.13 -38.36
CA ASP A 271 17.99 -8.30 -37.64
C ASP A 271 17.49 -7.87 -36.26
N GLY A 272 16.20 -8.14 -36.03
CA GLY A 272 15.50 -7.78 -34.81
C GLY A 272 15.96 -8.60 -33.62
N ILE A 273 16.04 -7.94 -32.46
CA ILE A 273 15.99 -8.63 -31.17
C ILE A 273 14.59 -9.26 -31.09
N THR A 274 14.52 -10.56 -31.35
CA THR A 274 13.30 -11.35 -31.36
C THR A 274 12.74 -11.47 -29.94
N ALA A 275 11.44 -11.75 -29.84
CA ALA A 275 10.72 -12.01 -28.58
C ALA A 275 11.43 -13.02 -27.65
N ASP A 276 12.33 -13.82 -28.20
CA ASP A 276 13.17 -14.79 -27.49
C ASP A 276 14.11 -14.13 -26.46
N ALA A 277 14.54 -12.87 -26.67
CA ALA A 277 15.37 -12.15 -25.70
C ALA A 277 14.60 -11.69 -24.46
N PHE A 278 13.28 -11.53 -24.58
CA PHE A 278 12.40 -11.19 -23.46
C PHE A 278 12.06 -12.43 -22.62
N ASP A 279 11.82 -13.58 -23.27
CA ASP A 279 11.58 -14.85 -22.59
C ASP A 279 12.86 -15.35 -21.89
N ALA A 280 14.04 -15.16 -22.49
CA ALA A 280 15.33 -15.49 -21.87
C ALA A 280 15.62 -14.65 -20.60
N ALA A 281 15.22 -13.38 -20.58
CA ALA A 281 15.37 -12.51 -19.41
C ALA A 281 14.38 -12.85 -18.27
N LEU A 282 13.25 -13.47 -18.61
CA LEU A 282 12.28 -13.99 -17.63
C LEU A 282 12.79 -15.28 -16.99
N GLU A 283 13.37 -16.20 -17.78
CA GLU A 283 14.00 -17.44 -17.27
C GLU A 283 15.24 -17.16 -16.39
N GLU A 284 16.05 -16.15 -16.72
CA GLU A 284 17.18 -15.73 -15.86
C GLU A 284 16.72 -15.19 -14.49
N PHE A 285 15.54 -14.54 -14.43
CA PHE A 285 14.99 -14.03 -13.18
C PHE A 285 14.39 -15.14 -12.30
N GLU A 286 13.86 -16.21 -12.90
CA GLU A 286 13.34 -17.37 -12.19
C GLU A 286 14.46 -18.30 -11.69
N THR A 287 15.55 -18.42 -12.45
CA THR A 287 16.74 -19.21 -12.06
C THR A 287 17.59 -18.52 -11.00
N MET A 288 17.65 -17.18 -10.95
CA MET A 288 18.33 -16.45 -9.88
C MET A 288 17.61 -16.49 -8.52
N GLY A 289 16.37 -17.01 -8.47
CA GLY A 289 15.62 -17.26 -7.23
C GLY A 289 15.78 -18.68 -6.64
N GLY A 290 16.54 -19.57 -7.30
CA GLY A 290 16.74 -20.95 -6.87
C GLY A 290 18.09 -21.17 -6.21
N LEU A 291 18.10 -21.36 -4.89
CA LEU A 291 19.22 -22.02 -4.22
C LEU A 291 19.41 -23.42 -4.82
N SER A 292 20.64 -23.70 -5.23
CA SER A 292 21.19 -25.05 -5.36
C SER A 292 20.67 -25.95 -4.25
N SER A 293 19.99 -27.03 -4.64
CA SER A 293 19.84 -28.23 -3.82
C SER A 293 20.84 -29.27 -4.30
N ASP A 294 22.08 -29.16 -3.83
CA ASP A 294 22.99 -30.31 -3.84
C ASP A 294 22.52 -31.32 -2.78
N VAL A 295 21.69 -32.26 -3.24
CA VAL A 295 21.58 -33.58 -2.62
C VAL A 295 22.61 -34.44 -3.33
N SER A 296 23.77 -34.64 -2.69
CA SER A 296 24.67 -35.74 -3.00
C SER A 296 24.34 -36.90 -2.05
N ASP A 297 23.55 -37.84 -2.55
CA ASP A 297 23.63 -39.24 -2.12
C ASP A 297 24.95 -39.79 -2.71
N ASP A 298 25.86 -40.24 -1.84
CA ASP A 298 26.99 -41.09 -2.23
C ASP A 298 26.78 -42.45 -1.55
N ASP A 299 26.47 -43.44 -2.39
CA ASP A 299 26.52 -44.87 -2.04
C ASP A 299 28.00 -45.30 -2.02
N GLY A 300 28.48 -45.63 -0.83
CA GLY A 300 29.75 -46.29 -0.54
C GLY A 300 29.74 -46.99 0.81
#